data_AF-A0A8J7EDW6-F1
#
_entry.id   AF-A0A8J7EDW6-F1
#
_cell.length_a   1.000
_cell.length_b   1.000
_cell.length_c   1.000
_cell.angle_alpha   90.00
_cell.angle_beta   90.00
_cell.angle_gamma   90.00
#
_symmetry.space_group_name_H-M   'P 1'
#
loop_
_entity.id
_entity.type
_entity.pdbx_description
1 polymer ?
#
loop_
_entity_poly.entity_id
_entity_poly.type
_entity_poly.pdbx_seq_one_letter_code
_entity_poly.pdbx_strand_id
1 'polypeptide(L)'
;MASGKTHDQAVFNASLFTFASGVLLNYLGVFHWLDVSIVATGIFSGLMLSPDLDLAENAWKGDSSYKVTALRRWGLLSLFWLPYGLAIPHRSWLSHGLIVGTSLRVLYFWGIVYGLSYAPWLERFINREYMLTMWRMFPVQLWFIGLCIADTIHLMFDGGKTSNHGKPFKGAKKRQRG
;
A
#
# COMPACT_ATOMS: atom_id res chain seq x y z
N MET A 1 14.75 -9.96 -7.97
CA MET A 1 13.46 -9.35 -7.58
C MET A 1 12.87 -8.77 -8.84
N ALA A 2 11.57 -8.95 -9.04
CA ALA A 2 10.89 -8.27 -10.13
C ALA A 2 11.05 -6.75 -9.91
N SER A 3 11.19 -5.97 -10.98
CA SER A 3 11.31 -4.52 -10.82
C SER A 3 10.02 -3.93 -10.25
N GLY A 4 10.07 -2.81 -9.51
CA GLY A 4 8.83 -2.15 -9.03
C GLY A 4 7.78 -1.93 -10.14
N LYS A 5 8.22 -1.78 -11.40
CA LYS A 5 7.34 -1.69 -12.58
C LYS A 5 6.55 -2.97 -12.87
N THR A 6 7.14 -4.15 -12.68
CA THR A 6 6.46 -5.44 -12.95
C THR A 6 5.43 -5.76 -11.88
N HIS A 7 5.67 -5.39 -10.62
CA HIS A 7 4.67 -5.47 -9.56
C HIS A 7 3.47 -4.57 -9.87
N ASP A 8 3.75 -3.31 -10.22
CA ASP A 8 2.74 -2.32 -10.58
C ASP A 8 1.89 -2.75 -11.78
N GLN A 9 2.52 -3.30 -12.82
CA GLN A 9 1.81 -3.82 -13.98
C GLN A 9 0.92 -5.01 -13.63
N ALA A 10 1.39 -5.92 -12.76
CA ALA A 10 0.59 -7.04 -12.31
C ALA A 10 -0.66 -6.58 -11.53
N VAL A 11 -0.49 -5.65 -10.58
CA VAL A 11 -1.61 -5.07 -9.82
C VAL A 11 -2.59 -4.35 -10.75
N PHE A 12 -2.09 -3.54 -11.68
CA PHE A 12 -2.94 -2.83 -12.64
C PHE A 12 -3.72 -3.80 -13.52
N ASN A 13 -3.06 -4.79 -14.13
CA ASN A 13 -3.71 -5.78 -14.97
C ASN A 13 -4.73 -6.62 -14.18
N ALA A 14 -4.42 -6.97 -12.92
CA ALA A 14 -5.35 -7.67 -12.05
C ALA A 14 -6.61 -6.84 -11.75
N SER A 15 -6.47 -5.52 -11.53
CA SER A 15 -7.61 -4.64 -11.34
C SER A 15 -8.52 -4.59 -12.58
N LEU A 16 -7.94 -4.44 -13.78
CA LEU A 16 -8.67 -4.43 -15.04
C LEU A 16 -9.37 -5.77 -15.32
N PHE A 17 -8.67 -6.87 -15.11
CA PHE A 17 -9.23 -8.21 -15.28
C PHE A 17 -10.39 -8.44 -14.31
N THR A 18 -10.24 -8.05 -13.04
CA THR A 18 -11.30 -8.16 -12.03
C THR A 18 -12.53 -7.37 -12.45
N PHE A 19 -12.35 -6.11 -12.87
CA PHE A 19 -13.45 -5.27 -13.36
C PHE A 19 -14.16 -5.88 -14.57
N ALA A 20 -13.41 -6.31 -15.59
CA ALA A 20 -13.97 -6.94 -16.79
C ALA A 20 -14.72 -8.25 -16.46
N SER A 21 -14.19 -9.06 -15.56
CA SER A 21 -14.87 -10.26 -15.07
C SER A 21 -16.17 -9.93 -14.33
N GLY A 22 -16.22 -8.79 -13.63
CA GLY A 22 -17.42 -8.31 -12.95
C GLY A 22 -18.57 -7.99 -13.89
N VAL A 23 -18.28 -7.40 -15.06
CA VAL A 23 -19.28 -7.16 -16.11
C VAL A 23 -19.87 -8.48 -16.61
N LEU A 24 -19.01 -9.47 -16.87
CA LEU A 24 -19.43 -10.80 -17.32
C LEU A 24 -20.24 -11.54 -16.23
N LEU A 25 -19.74 -11.58 -15.00
CA LEU A 25 -20.40 -12.26 -13.88
C LEU A 25 -21.74 -11.62 -13.51
N ASN A 26 -21.87 -10.31 -13.71
CA ASN A 26 -23.14 -9.62 -13.57
C ASN A 26 -24.14 -10.00 -14.66
N TYR A 27 -23.69 -10.07 -15.92
CA TYR A 27 -24.52 -10.56 -17.03
C TYR A 27 -25.02 -11.99 -16.78
N LEU A 28 -24.19 -12.84 -16.16
CA LEU A 28 -24.53 -14.21 -15.78
C LEU A 28 -25.37 -14.32 -14.49
N GLY A 29 -25.69 -13.20 -13.83
CA GLY A 29 -26.49 -13.19 -12.60
C GLY A 29 -25.79 -13.74 -11.35
N VAL A 30 -24.46 -13.88 -11.37
CA VAL A 30 -23.68 -14.48 -10.27
C VAL A 30 -23.32 -13.43 -9.21
N PHE A 31 -22.89 -12.25 -9.62
CA PHE A 31 -22.52 -11.14 -8.73
C PHE A 31 -23.10 -9.81 -9.19
N HIS A 32 -23.29 -8.88 -8.26
CA HIS A 32 -23.62 -7.50 -8.62
C HIS A 32 -22.36 -6.78 -9.13
N TRP A 33 -22.47 -6.08 -10.27
CA TRP A 33 -21.31 -5.43 -10.91
C TRP A 33 -20.60 -4.42 -9.98
N LEU A 34 -21.35 -3.77 -9.09
CA LEU A 34 -20.81 -2.81 -8.13
C LEU A 34 -19.85 -3.48 -7.14
N ASP A 35 -20.18 -4.67 -6.63
CA ASP A 35 -19.36 -5.37 -5.63
C ASP A 35 -18.01 -5.75 -6.22
N VAL A 36 -18.02 -6.30 -7.45
CA VAL A 36 -16.78 -6.65 -8.16
C VAL A 36 -15.97 -5.41 -8.54
N SER A 37 -16.65 -4.31 -8.89
CA SER A 37 -16.00 -3.03 -9.16
C SER A 37 -15.31 -2.46 -7.92
N ILE A 38 -15.92 -2.60 -6.74
CA ILE A 38 -15.33 -2.19 -5.46
C ILE A 38 -14.07 -3.03 -5.14
N VAL A 39 -14.10 -4.34 -5.41
CA VAL A 39 -12.90 -5.18 -5.27
C VAL A 39 -11.81 -4.74 -6.26
N ALA A 40 -12.18 -4.46 -7.51
CA ALA A 40 -11.24 -3.99 -8.52
C ALA A 40 -10.59 -2.64 -8.14
N THR A 41 -11.35 -1.70 -7.59
CA THR A 41 -10.78 -0.43 -7.07
C THR A 41 -9.91 -0.65 -5.84
N GLY A 42 -10.24 -1.63 -5.00
CA GLY A 42 -9.37 -2.11 -3.92
C GLY A 42 -8.01 -2.59 -4.42
N ILE A 43 -8.01 -3.44 -5.45
CA ILE A 43 -6.78 -3.93 -6.08
C ILE A 43 -5.99 -2.75 -6.67
N PHE A 44 -6.65 -1.87 -7.42
CA PHE A 44 -6.03 -0.68 -8.00
C PHE A 44 -5.42 0.24 -6.93
N SER A 45 -6.06 0.37 -5.76
CA SER A 45 -5.57 1.18 -4.64
C SER A 45 -4.21 0.68 -4.12
N GLY A 46 -3.88 -0.60 -4.33
CA GLY A 46 -2.57 -1.17 -4.02
C GLY A 46 -1.41 -0.52 -4.77
N LEU A 47 -1.67 0.18 -5.89
CA LEU A 47 -0.66 1.00 -6.57
C LEU A 47 -0.20 2.21 -5.74
N MET A 48 -1.09 2.76 -4.91
CA MET A 48 -0.77 3.85 -3.97
C MET A 48 -0.32 3.29 -2.62
N LEU A 49 -1.07 2.32 -2.11
CA LEU A 49 -0.91 1.73 -0.79
C LEU A 49 -0.07 0.45 -0.84
N SER A 50 1.04 0.45 -1.58
CA SER A 50 1.93 -0.71 -1.75
C SER A 50 2.73 -1.02 -0.47
N PRO A 51 3.17 -2.29 -0.24
CA PRO A 51 3.99 -2.64 0.92
C PRO A 51 5.28 -1.82 0.98
N ASP A 52 5.81 -1.43 -0.19
CA ASP A 52 7.04 -0.65 -0.33
C ASP A 52 6.99 0.75 0.29
N LEU A 53 5.83 1.21 0.79
CA LEU A 53 5.74 2.45 1.57
C LEU A 53 6.54 2.39 2.88
N ASP A 54 6.86 1.19 3.37
CA ASP A 54 7.77 0.99 4.50
C ASP A 54 9.22 1.46 4.19
N LEU A 55 9.60 1.60 2.92
CA LEU A 55 10.89 2.14 2.48
C LEU A 55 10.96 3.68 2.45
N ALA A 56 9.92 4.38 2.94
CA ALA A 56 9.86 5.84 2.94
C ALA A 56 11.08 6.52 3.58
N GLU A 57 11.58 5.96 4.68
CA GLU A 57 12.77 6.48 5.35
C GLU A 57 14.01 6.45 4.46
N ASN A 58 14.27 5.32 3.79
CA ASN A 58 15.46 5.12 2.95
C ASN A 58 15.44 6.05 1.74
N ALA A 59 14.28 6.19 1.09
CA ALA A 59 14.09 7.11 -0.01
C ALA A 59 14.34 8.57 0.43
N TRP A 60 13.87 8.95 1.63
CA TRP A 60 14.03 10.31 2.16
C TRP A 60 15.47 10.63 2.58
N LYS A 61 16.22 9.65 3.09
CA LYS A 61 17.65 9.79 3.43
C LYS A 61 18.57 9.98 2.22
N GLY A 62 18.02 10.06 1.01
CA GLY A 62 18.77 10.27 -0.22
C GLY A 62 19.42 9.00 -0.76
N ASP A 63 19.04 7.82 -0.25
CA ASP A 63 19.51 6.56 -0.80
C ASP A 63 18.85 6.31 -2.15
N SER A 64 19.51 6.81 -3.21
CA SER A 64 19.06 6.69 -4.59
C SER A 64 19.04 5.25 -5.09
N SER A 65 19.60 4.29 -4.34
CA SER A 65 19.45 2.86 -4.63
C SER A 65 18.02 2.35 -4.39
N TYR A 66 17.22 3.04 -3.55
CA TYR A 66 15.81 2.70 -3.32
C TYR A 66 14.87 3.54 -4.20
N LYS A 67 14.51 2.99 -5.36
CA LYS A 67 13.48 3.58 -6.22
C LYS A 67 12.11 2.98 -5.89
N VAL A 68 11.37 3.64 -5.00
CA VAL A 68 10.02 3.23 -4.62
C VAL A 68 8.99 3.94 -5.51
N THR A 69 8.32 3.20 -6.40
CA THR A 69 7.34 3.79 -7.33
C THR A 69 6.13 4.36 -6.58
N ALA A 70 5.67 3.70 -5.52
CA ALA A 70 4.54 4.16 -4.71
C ALA A 70 4.78 5.58 -4.16
N LEU A 71 5.93 5.82 -3.51
CA LEU A 71 6.27 7.15 -2.97
C LEU A 71 6.32 8.24 -4.06
N ARG A 72 6.79 7.91 -5.27
CA ARG A 72 6.77 8.85 -6.40
C ARG A 72 5.36 9.26 -6.81
N ARG A 73 4.40 8.35 -6.72
CA ARG A 73 2.99 8.62 -7.04
C ARG A 73 2.32 9.50 -5.98
N TRP A 74 2.73 9.38 -4.72
CA TRP A 74 2.32 10.29 -3.65
C TRP A 74 2.91 11.71 -3.81
N GLY A 75 4.04 11.85 -4.51
CA GLY A 75 4.67 13.16 -4.72
C GLY A 75 5.03 13.82 -3.38
N LEU A 76 4.61 15.06 -3.17
CA LEU A 76 4.84 15.78 -1.90
C LEU A 76 4.15 15.12 -0.70
N LEU A 77 3.04 14.41 -0.91
CA LEU A 77 2.32 13.71 0.16
C LEU A 77 3.08 12.48 0.67
N SER A 78 4.17 12.08 0.00
CA SER A 78 5.06 11.01 0.49
C SER A 78 5.69 11.36 1.85
N LEU A 79 5.79 12.65 2.19
CA LEU A 79 6.20 13.13 3.51
C LEU A 79 5.38 12.52 4.66
N PHE A 80 4.08 12.35 4.44
CA PHE A 80 3.21 11.74 5.44
C PHE A 80 3.55 10.27 5.69
N TRP A 81 4.26 9.59 4.81
CA TRP A 81 4.68 8.20 4.98
C TRP A 81 6.03 8.06 5.67
N LEU A 82 6.75 9.16 5.92
CA LEU A 82 8.04 9.12 6.61
C LEU A 82 7.94 8.54 8.04
N PRO A 83 6.99 8.96 8.90
CA PRO A 83 6.82 8.35 10.23
C PRO A 83 6.49 6.86 10.15
N TYR A 84 5.73 6.45 9.14
CA TYR A 84 5.40 5.04 8.90
C TYR A 84 6.66 4.21 8.59
N GLY A 85 7.49 4.66 7.64
CA GLY A 85 8.73 3.96 7.28
C GLY A 85 9.78 3.96 8.40
N LEU A 86 9.77 4.97 9.28
CA LEU A 86 10.61 5.01 10.49
C LEU A 86 10.16 3.99 11.54
N ALA A 87 8.84 3.78 11.68
CA ALA A 87 8.27 2.94 12.72
C ALA A 87 8.20 1.45 12.32
N ILE A 88 8.01 1.15 11.03
CA ILE A 88 7.79 -0.21 10.53
C ILE A 88 9.02 -0.70 9.76
N PRO A 89 9.76 -1.71 10.28
CA PRO A 89 10.93 -2.22 9.59
C PRO A 89 10.56 -2.91 8.27
N HIS A 90 11.31 -2.59 7.21
CA HIS A 90 11.16 -3.23 5.90
C HIS A 90 11.39 -4.75 5.97
N ARG A 91 10.49 -5.52 5.36
CA ARG A 91 10.45 -7.01 5.39
C ARG A 91 10.24 -7.64 6.78
N SER A 92 9.63 -6.91 7.71
CA SER A 92 9.14 -7.53 8.95
C SER A 92 7.80 -8.24 8.71
N TRP A 93 7.41 -9.16 9.61
CA TRP A 93 6.07 -9.76 9.57
C TRP A 93 4.95 -8.69 9.66
N LEU A 94 5.27 -7.53 10.24
CA LEU A 94 4.38 -6.38 10.34
C LEU A 94 4.18 -5.69 9.00
N SER A 95 5.20 -5.62 8.13
CA SER A 95 5.04 -4.98 6.81
C SER A 95 4.63 -5.95 5.70
N HIS A 96 5.07 -7.21 5.76
CA HIS A 96 4.76 -8.26 4.78
C HIS A 96 3.66 -9.23 5.20
N GLY A 97 3.01 -9.00 6.34
CA GLY A 97 1.81 -9.74 6.72
C GLY A 97 0.64 -9.37 5.82
N LEU A 98 0.07 -10.36 5.11
CA LEU A 98 -1.02 -10.18 4.13
C LEU A 98 -2.23 -9.40 4.66
N ILE A 99 -2.56 -9.58 5.93
CA ILE A 99 -3.66 -8.86 6.58
C ILE A 99 -3.07 -7.75 7.46
N VAL A 100 -2.08 -8.09 8.30
CA VAL A 100 -1.54 -7.19 9.31
C VAL A 100 -0.87 -5.97 8.68
N GLY A 101 -0.02 -6.15 7.67
CA GLY A 101 0.65 -5.04 6.99
C GLY A 101 -0.29 -4.19 6.16
N THR A 102 -1.33 -4.79 5.56
CA THR A 102 -2.40 -4.05 4.88
C THR A 102 -3.22 -3.24 5.86
N SER A 103 -3.64 -3.84 6.98
CA SER A 103 -4.36 -3.16 8.05
C SER A 103 -3.57 -2.00 8.63
N LEU A 104 -2.26 -2.16 8.89
CA LEU A 104 -1.42 -1.08 9.40
C LEU A 104 -1.34 0.10 8.44
N ARG A 105 -1.15 -0.14 7.13
CA ARG A 105 -1.15 0.94 6.12
C ARG A 105 -2.50 1.64 6.02
N VAL A 106 -3.59 0.87 6.02
CA VAL A 106 -4.94 1.42 5.94
C VAL A 106 -5.25 2.25 7.19
N LEU A 107 -4.96 1.74 8.38
CA LEU A 107 -5.16 2.47 9.65
C LEU A 107 -4.29 3.73 9.72
N TYR A 108 -3.04 3.65 9.26
CA TYR A 108 -2.15 4.80 9.22
C TYR A 108 -2.66 5.88 8.26
N PHE A 109 -3.03 5.49 7.03
CA PHE A 109 -3.63 6.40 6.06
C PHE A 109 -4.93 7.00 6.60
N TRP A 110 -5.75 6.19 7.27
CA TRP A 110 -6.96 6.65 7.94
C TRP A 110 -6.68 7.72 8.98
N GLY A 111 -5.67 7.49 9.83
CA GLY A 111 -5.25 8.43 10.84
C GLY A 111 -4.82 9.76 10.24
N ILE A 112 -4.10 9.74 9.12
CA ILE A 112 -3.73 10.96 8.38
C ILE A 112 -4.98 11.69 7.90
N VAL A 113 -5.89 11.01 7.18
CA VAL A 113 -7.11 11.65 6.66
C VAL A 113 -8.00 12.17 7.78
N TYR A 114 -8.12 11.40 8.87
CA TYR A 114 -8.89 11.80 10.05
C TYR A 114 -8.27 13.02 10.73
N GLY A 115 -6.94 13.07 10.90
CA GLY A 115 -6.25 14.24 11.40
C GLY A 115 -6.45 15.48 10.52
N LEU A 116 -6.34 15.30 9.20
CA LEU A 116 -6.58 16.38 8.22
C LEU A 116 -8.04 16.88 8.24
N SER A 117 -9.00 16.04 8.62
CA SER A 117 -10.41 16.43 8.73
C SER A 117 -10.72 17.50 9.79
N TYR A 118 -9.76 17.80 10.68
CA TYR A 118 -9.85 18.91 11.64
C TYR A 118 -9.45 20.26 11.02
N ALA A 119 -8.86 20.27 9.82
CA ALA A 119 -8.60 21.51 9.11
C ALA A 119 -9.94 22.17 8.71
N PRO A 120 -10.15 23.47 9.00
CA PRO A 120 -11.43 24.15 8.73
C PRO A 120 -11.89 24.08 7.27
N TRP A 121 -10.94 23.99 6.33
CA TRP A 121 -11.24 23.90 4.89
C TRP A 121 -11.73 22.52 4.45
N LEU A 122 -11.46 21.47 5.24
CA LEU A 122 -11.77 20.08 4.91
C LEU A 122 -13.04 19.56 5.58
N GLU A 123 -13.55 20.25 6.60
CA GLU A 123 -14.77 19.85 7.32
C GLU A 123 -16.00 19.71 6.41
N ARG A 124 -16.04 20.47 5.31
CA ARG A 124 -17.14 20.44 4.32
C ARG A 124 -17.12 19.19 3.44
N PHE A 125 -15.96 18.54 3.34
CA PHE A 125 -15.76 17.37 2.47
C PHE A 125 -15.68 16.08 3.28
N ILE A 126 -15.29 16.16 4.56
CA ILE A 126 -15.01 15.01 5.40
C ILE A 126 -15.96 15.00 6.60
N ASN A 127 -16.93 14.09 6.56
CA ASN A 127 -17.78 13.82 7.71
C ASN A 127 -17.10 12.78 8.62
N ARG A 128 -16.68 13.23 9.81
CA ARG A 128 -15.94 12.42 10.79
C ARG A 128 -16.73 11.24 11.35
N GLU A 129 -18.04 11.37 11.52
CA GLU A 129 -18.90 10.28 12.00
C GLU A 129 -18.97 9.14 10.97
N TYR A 130 -19.12 9.49 9.69
CA TYR A 130 -19.05 8.51 8.62
C TYR A 130 -17.67 7.86 8.55
N MET A 131 -16.58 8.60 8.74
CA MET A 131 -15.25 8.01 8.83
C MET A 131 -15.11 7.00 9.98
N LEU A 132 -15.61 7.30 11.18
CA LEU A 132 -15.48 6.37 12.31
C LEU A 132 -16.33 5.11 12.14
N THR A 133 -17.39 5.17 11.33
CA THR A 133 -18.33 4.06 11.13
C THR A 133 -18.16 3.31 9.82
N MET A 134 -17.51 3.89 8.80
CA MET A 134 -17.48 3.31 7.46
C MET A 134 -16.74 1.97 7.35
N TRP A 135 -15.86 1.62 8.29
CA TRP A 135 -15.27 0.27 8.35
C TRP A 135 -16.33 -0.85 8.53
N ARG A 136 -17.50 -0.50 9.06
CA ARG A 136 -18.65 -1.41 9.18
C ARG A 136 -19.43 -1.56 7.88
N MET A 137 -19.19 -0.69 6.90
CA MET A 137 -19.88 -0.71 5.62
C MET A 137 -19.31 -1.83 4.76
N PHE A 138 -20.20 -2.70 4.25
CA PHE A 138 -19.84 -3.81 3.38
C PHE A 138 -18.96 -3.41 2.17
N PRO A 139 -19.20 -2.27 1.47
CA PRO A 139 -18.30 -1.79 0.42
C PRO A 139 -16.85 -1.58 0.87
N VAL A 140 -16.61 -1.06 2.08
CA VAL A 140 -15.25 -0.82 2.59
C VAL A 140 -14.53 -2.14 2.85
N GLN A 141 -15.26 -3.17 3.27
CA GLN A 141 -14.71 -4.51 3.48
C GLN A 141 -14.33 -5.17 2.15
N LEU A 142 -15.16 -5.04 1.11
CA LEU A 142 -14.84 -5.52 -0.24
C LEU A 142 -13.62 -4.79 -0.83
N TRP A 143 -13.54 -3.47 -0.64
CA TRP A 143 -12.38 -2.69 -1.05
C TRP A 143 -11.10 -3.15 -0.33
N PHE A 144 -11.19 -3.41 0.97
CA PHE A 144 -10.07 -3.94 1.76
C PHE A 144 -9.62 -5.33 1.27
N ILE A 145 -10.56 -6.22 0.92
CA ILE A 145 -10.24 -7.52 0.30
C ILE A 145 -9.46 -7.32 -0.99
N GLY A 146 -9.90 -6.40 -1.86
CA GLY A 146 -9.17 -6.04 -3.06
C GLY A 146 -7.73 -5.57 -2.78
N LEU A 147 -7.54 -4.79 -1.72
CA LEU A 147 -6.22 -4.33 -1.31
C LEU A 147 -5.32 -5.49 -0.83
N CYS A 148 -5.86 -6.43 -0.05
CA CYS A 148 -5.14 -7.65 0.34
C CYS A 148 -4.74 -8.51 -0.88
N ILE A 149 -5.57 -8.56 -1.92
CA ILE A 149 -5.24 -9.24 -3.19
C ILE A 149 -4.05 -8.54 -3.86
N ALA A 150 -4.04 -7.21 -3.94
CA ALA A 150 -2.92 -6.46 -4.52
C ALA A 150 -1.61 -6.72 -3.77
N ASP A 151 -1.66 -6.78 -2.43
CA ASP A 151 -0.48 -7.10 -1.61
C ASP A 151 -0.01 -8.55 -1.80
N THR A 152 -0.95 -9.49 -1.98
CA THR A 152 -0.63 -10.88 -2.31
C THR A 152 0.14 -10.95 -3.63
N ILE A 153 -0.35 -10.26 -4.66
CA ILE A 153 0.32 -10.16 -5.95
C ILE A 153 1.73 -9.60 -5.74
N HIS A 154 1.87 -8.50 -4.99
CA HIS A 154 3.17 -7.89 -4.72
C HIS A 154 4.16 -8.87 -4.07
N LEU A 155 3.72 -9.59 -3.03
CA LEU A 155 4.53 -10.60 -2.32
C LEU A 155 4.93 -11.79 -3.19
N MET A 156 4.02 -12.27 -4.06
CA MET A 156 4.32 -13.37 -4.98
C MET A 156 5.49 -13.04 -5.91
N PHE A 157 5.61 -11.80 -6.35
CA PHE A 157 6.68 -11.33 -7.23
C PHE A 157 7.95 -10.91 -6.49
N ASP A 158 7.89 -10.63 -5.19
CA ASP A 158 9.07 -10.28 -4.37
C ASP A 158 9.92 -11.53 -4.04
N GLY A 159 9.34 -12.73 -4.23
CA GLY A 159 10.03 -14.00 -4.11
C GLY A 159 10.33 -14.32 -2.65
N GLY A 160 9.28 -14.65 -1.90
CA GLY A 160 9.28 -15.26 -0.56
C GLY A 160 10.64 -15.48 0.10
N LYS A 161 11.26 -14.41 0.59
CA LYS A 161 12.35 -14.46 1.55
C LYS A 161 12.07 -13.44 2.64
N THR A 162 11.31 -13.88 3.64
CA THR A 162 11.43 -13.35 5.00
C THR A 162 12.86 -13.65 5.46
N SER A 163 13.82 -12.79 5.13
CA SER A 163 15.21 -13.07 5.48
C SER A 163 15.40 -12.87 6.97
N ASN A 164 15.79 -13.96 7.63
CA ASN A 164 16.46 -14.05 8.93
C ASN A 164 17.09 -12.75 9.41
N HIS A 165 16.85 -12.48 10.69
CA HIS A 165 17.62 -11.58 11.53
C HIS A 165 19.13 -11.64 11.24
N GLY A 166 19.75 -10.46 11.17
CA GLY A 166 21.17 -10.29 11.44
C GLY A 166 22.10 -10.46 10.23
N LYS A 167 22.36 -9.35 9.53
CA LYS A 167 23.73 -9.07 9.09
C LYS A 167 24.11 -7.66 9.53
N PRO A 168 25.15 -7.50 10.37
CA PRO A 168 25.57 -6.19 10.82
C PRO A 168 26.19 -5.42 9.65
N PHE A 169 25.92 -4.12 9.66
CA PHE A 169 26.48 -3.10 8.79
C PHE A 169 28.01 -3.22 8.77
N LYS A 170 28.62 -3.62 7.65
CA LYS A 170 30.08 -3.59 7.50
C LYS A 170 30.51 -2.16 7.23
N GLY A 171 31.15 -1.59 8.25
CA GLY A 171 31.55 -0.19 8.36
C GLY A 171 32.44 0.33 7.23
N ALA A 172 32.38 1.65 7.12
CA ALA A 172 33.17 2.51 6.24
C ALA A 172 34.67 2.19 6.32
N LYS A 173 35.28 1.86 5.17
CA LYS A 173 36.74 1.90 5.03
C LYS A 173 37.18 3.36 4.88
N LYS A 174 37.60 3.93 6.02
CA LYS A 174 38.42 5.14 6.12
C LYS A 174 39.72 4.90 5.34
N ARG A 175 39.86 5.49 4.14
CA ARG A 175 41.14 5.47 3.42
C ARG A 175 41.94 6.69 3.83
N GLN A 176 43.00 6.43 4.59
CA GLN A 176 43.94 7.39 5.13
C GLN A 176 44.65 8.14 4.00
N ARG A 177 44.91 9.43 4.26
CA ARG A 177 45.88 10.25 3.55
C ARG A 177 47.28 9.63 3.71
N GLY A 178 47.99 9.52 2.60
CA GLY A 178 49.42 9.30 2.47
C GLY A 178 49.83 9.96 1.18
#